data_AF-A0A382RYV4-F1
#
_entry.id   AF-A0A382RYV4-F1
#
_cell.length_a   1.000
_cell.length_b   1.000
_cell.length_c   1.000
_cell.angle_alpha   90.00
_cell.angle_beta   90.00
_cell.angle_gamma   90.00
#
_symmetry.space_group_name_H-M   'P 1'
#
loop_
_entity.id
_entity.type
_entity.pdbx_description
1 polymer ?
#
loop_
_entity_poly.entity_id
_entity_poly.type
_entity_poly.pdbx_seq_one_letter_code
_entity_poly.pdbx_strand_id
1 'polypeptide(L)' 'MFAGPLGDQADGPLADRFFPMRNAAESRTIYLLDGREMLDVERIVDEAGAVLVGVMHSHTHTPAYPSPTDVAD' A
#
# COMPACT_ATOMS: atom_id res chain seq x y z
N MET A 1 -2.88 -1.18 -1.74
CA MET A 1 -2.46 0.23 -1.63
C MET A 1 -3.62 1.05 -1.09
N PHE A 2 -3.35 2.07 -0.29
CA PHE A 2 -4.37 2.94 0.31
C PHE A 2 -4.25 4.37 -0.21
N ALA A 3 -5.41 5.01 -0.39
CA ALA A 3 -5.48 6.43 -0.70
C ALA A 3 -6.42 7.16 0.26
N GLY A 4 -6.25 8.48 0.31
CA GLY A 4 -6.99 9.38 1.17
C GLY A 4 -7.06 10.80 0.61
N PRO A 5 -7.83 11.68 1.25
CA PRO A 5 -7.94 13.06 0.83
C PRO A 5 -6.64 13.85 1.07
N LEU A 6 -6.44 14.90 0.27
CA LEU A 6 -5.49 15.97 0.56
C LEU A 6 -5.99 16.75 1.80
N GLY A 7 -5.59 16.33 2.99
CA GLY A 7 -5.96 16.95 4.27
C GLY A 7 -4.77 17.09 5.21
N ASP A 8 -4.95 17.84 6.30
CA ASP A 8 -3.96 17.92 7.38
C ASP A 8 -3.73 16.52 7.97
N GLN A 9 -2.47 16.06 7.90
CA GLN A 9 -2.05 14.74 8.36
C GLN A 9 -1.60 14.76 9.83
N ALA A 10 -1.85 15.86 10.56
CA ALA A 10 -1.44 16.03 11.96
C ALA A 10 -1.95 14.92 12.89
N ASP A 11 -3.15 14.39 12.64
CA ASP A 11 -3.73 13.26 13.39
C ASP A 11 -3.39 11.88 12.77
N GLY A 12 -2.54 11.87 11.74
CA GLY A 12 -2.18 10.71 10.96
C GLY A 12 -2.96 10.57 9.65
N PRO A 13 -2.53 9.66 8.76
CA PRO A 13 -3.17 9.50 7.47
C PRO A 13 -4.55 8.88 7.54
N LEU A 14 -5.52 9.53 6.90
CA LEU A 14 -6.84 8.96 6.65
C LEU A 14 -6.81 8.13 5.36
N ALA A 15 -7.10 6.84 5.46
CA ALA A 15 -7.34 5.97 4.31
C ALA A 15 -8.85 5.80 4.08
N ASP A 16 -9.36 6.31 2.95
CA ASP A 16 -10.77 6.19 2.56
C ASP A 16 -11.00 5.23 1.37
N ARG A 17 -9.92 4.84 0.68
CA ARG A 17 -9.94 3.94 -0.46
C ARG A 17 -8.87 2.87 -0.34
N PHE A 18 -9.24 1.67 -0.77
CA PHE A 18 -8.37 0.52 -0.86
C PHE A 18 -8.30 0.02 -2.30
N PHE A 19 -7.08 -0.11 -2.80
CA PHE A 19 -6.77 -0.72 -4.09
C PHE A 19 -6.09 -2.07 -3.82
N PRO A 20 -6.77 -3.21 -4.07
CA PRO A 20 -6.12 -4.51 -4.01
C PRO A 20 -5.04 -4.58 -5.10
N MET A 21 -3.87 -5.09 -4.74
CA MET A 21 -2.70 -5.16 -5.62
C MET A 21 -2.26 -6.61 -5.76
N ARG A 22 -1.79 -6.99 -6.93
CA ARG A 22 -1.16 -8.30 -7.12
C ARG A 22 0.15 -8.37 -6.33
N ASN A 23 0.41 -9.51 -5.70
CA ASN A 23 1.75 -9.86 -5.24
C ASN A 23 2.58 -10.35 -6.43
N ALA A 24 3.38 -9.47 -7.02
CA ALA A 24 4.23 -9.75 -8.18
C ALA A 24 5.33 -10.79 -7.86
N ALA A 25 5.69 -10.98 -6.59
CA ALA A 25 6.64 -12.00 -6.18
C ALA A 25 6.05 -13.42 -6.19
N GLU A 26 4.72 -13.55 -6.30
CA GLU A 26 3.98 -14.83 -6.24
C GLU A 26 4.41 -15.70 -5.04
N SER A 27 4.72 -15.05 -3.92
CA SER A 27 5.31 -15.66 -2.75
C SER A 27 4.38 -15.59 -1.54
N ARG A 28 4.54 -16.56 -0.64
CA ARG A 28 3.85 -16.60 0.66
C ARG A 28 4.64 -15.97 1.80
N THR A 29 5.92 -15.64 1.57
CA THR A 29 6.86 -15.14 2.60
C THR A 29 7.33 -13.72 2.36
N ILE A 30 7.28 -13.25 1.11
CA ILE A 30 7.56 -11.85 0.74
C ILE A 30 6.42 -11.33 -0.13
N TYR A 31 6.26 -10.02 -0.15
CA TYR A 31 5.38 -9.34 -1.09
C TYR A 31 6.20 -8.41 -1.98
N LEU A 32 5.74 -8.22 -3.21
CA LEU A 32 6.20 -7.16 -4.09
C LEU A 32 4.97 -6.60 -4.79
N LEU A 33 4.79 -5.29 -4.76
CA LEU A 33 3.72 -4.65 -5.51
C LEU A 33 4.01 -4.72 -7.01
N ASP A 34 2.98 -5.01 -7.81
CA ASP A 34 3.10 -4.93 -9.25
C ASP A 34 3.29 -3.46 -9.67
N GLY A 35 4.45 -3.15 -10.26
CA GLY A 35 4.81 -1.78 -10.61
C GLY A 35 3.91 -1.16 -11.68
N ARG A 36 3.27 -1.95 -12.54
CA ARG A 36 2.34 -1.41 -13.53
C ARG A 36 1.03 -1.02 -12.86
N GLU A 37 0.50 -1.89 -12.00
CA GLU A 37 -0.68 -1.57 -11.21
C GLU A 37 -0.44 -0.34 -10.31
N MET A 38 0.77 -0.17 -9.76
CA MET A 38 1.12 1.01 -8.96
C MET A 38 0.96 2.30 -9.75
N LEU A 39 1.51 2.37 -10.96
CA LEU A 39 1.40 3.55 -11.83
C LEU A 39 -0.06 3.85 -12.20
N ASP A 40 -0.86 2.79 -12.44
CA ASP A 40 -2.27 2.95 -12.77
C ASP A 40 -3.07 3.49 -11.57
N VAL A 41 -2.78 3.01 -10.35
CA VAL A 41 -3.40 3.51 -9.11
C VAL A 41 -2.96 4.94 -8.80
N GLU A 42 -1.67 5.26 -8.93
CA GLU A 42 -1.15 6.63 -8.77
C GLU A 42 -1.90 7.61 -9.65
N ARG A 43 -2.09 7.28 -10.94
CA ARG A 43 -2.86 8.11 -11.87
C ARG A 43 -4.31 8.29 -11.43
N ILE A 44 -5.00 7.22 -11.01
CA ILE A 44 -6.40 7.30 -10.53
C ILE A 44 -6.52 8.20 -9.31
N VAL A 45 -5.55 8.13 -8.40
CA VAL A 45 -5.54 8.90 -7.15
C VAL A 45 -5.24 10.38 -7.42
N ASP A 46 -4.30 10.67 -8.32
CA ASP A 46 -3.98 12.03 -8.75
C ASP A 46 -5.15 12.70 -9.50
N GLU A 47 -5.77 11.99 -10.46
CA GLU A 47 -6.96 12.45 -11.17
C GLU A 47 -8.14 12.75 -10.22
N ALA A 48 -8.19 12.07 -9.07
CA ALA A 48 -9.20 12.27 -8.03
C ALA A 48 -8.84 13.38 -7.02
N GLY A 49 -7.72 14.09 -7.19
CA GLY A 49 -7.27 15.13 -6.26
C GLY A 49 -6.98 14.57 -4.87
N ALA A 50 -6.34 13.41 -4.80
CA ALA A 50 -6.10 12.66 -3.58
C ALA A 50 -4.63 12.23 -3.47
N VAL A 51 -4.29 11.57 -2.37
CA VAL A 51 -2.93 11.10 -2.11
C VAL A 51 -2.90 9.63 -1.74
N LEU A 52 -1.81 8.96 -2.10
CA LEU A 52 -1.47 7.65 -1.57
C LEU A 52 -0.97 7.81 -0.13
N VAL A 53 -1.49 6.99 0.78
CA VAL A 53 -1.23 7.13 2.22
C VAL A 53 -0.56 5.89 2.83
N GLY A 54 -0.48 4.79 2.10
CA GLY A 54 0.23 3.61 2.57
C GLY A 54 -0.02 2.34 1.78
N VAL A 55 0.60 1.28 2.25
CA VAL A 55 0.51 -0.08 1.71
C VAL A 55 0.22 -1.07 2.85
N MET A 56 -0.27 -2.24 2.49
CA MET A 56 -0.40 -3.35 3.42
C MET A 56 -0.07 -4.65 2.71
N HIS A 57 0.44 -5.60 3.46
CA HIS A 57 0.57 -7.00 3.07
C HIS A 57 0.22 -7.90 4.25
N SER A 58 -0.08 -9.16 3.96
CA SER A 58 -0.40 -10.15 4.98
C SER A 58 0.78 -11.07 5.23
N HIS A 59 1.06 -11.35 6.49
CA HIS A 59 1.92 -12.47 6.88
C HIS A 59 1.09 -13.74 7.00
N THR A 60 1.66 -14.86 6.59
CA THR A 60 0.97 -16.17 6.62
C THR A 60 1.29 -16.99 7.87
N HIS A 61 2.43 -16.75 8.53
CA HIS A 61 2.94 -17.59 9.63
C HIS A 61 3.60 -16.80 10.77
N THR A 62 3.62 -15.47 10.70
CA THR A 62 4.21 -14.58 11.71
C THR A 62 3.15 -13.64 12.26
N PRO A 63 3.33 -13.11 13.48
CA PRO A 63 2.42 -12.11 14.04
C PRO A 63 2.29 -10.89 13.11
N ALA A 64 1.21 -10.13 13.27
CA ALA A 64 0.98 -8.88 12.56
C ALA A 64 1.90 -7.76 13.07
N TYR A 65 3.20 -7.91 12.80
CA TYR A 65 4.25 -6.96 13.14
C TYR A 65 5.28 -6.95 12.01
N PRO A 66 5.86 -5.78 11.65
CA PRO A 66 6.85 -5.71 10.57
C PRO A 66 8.01 -6.68 10.78
N SER A 67 8.27 -7.53 9.80
CA SER A 67 9.42 -8.43 9.76
C SER A 67 10.70 -7.67 9.36
N PRO A 68 11.91 -8.23 9.58
CA PRO A 68 13.14 -7.59 9.14
C PRO A 68 13.17 -7.28 7.63
N THR A 69 12.55 -8.13 6.80
CA THR A 69 12.45 -7.88 5.36
C THR A 69 11.52 -6.70 5.07
N ASP A 70 10.40 -6.58 5.79
CA ASP A 70 9.46 -5.46 5.59
C ASP A 70 10.06 -4.10 5.96
N VAL A 71 11.04 -4.08 6.86
CA VAL A 71 11.75 -2.85 7.29
C VAL A 71 12.91 -2.49 6.36
N ALA A 72 13.46 -3.48 5.66
CA ALA A 72 14.63 -3.31 4.80
C ALA A 72 14.30 -2.96 3.34
N ASP A 73 13.06 -3.24 2.91
CA ASP A 73 12.51 -2.91 1.59
C ASP A 73 12.18 -1.41 1.49
#